data_AF-A0A0F8XRU8-F1
#
_entry.id   AF-A0A0F8XRU8-F1
#
_cell.length_a   1.000
_cell.length_b   1.000
_cell.length_c   1.000
_cell.angle_alpha   90.00
_cell.angle_beta   90.00
_cell.angle_gamma   90.00
#
_symmetry.space_group_name_H-M   'P 1'
#
loop_
_entity.id
_entity.type
_entity.pdbx_description
1 polymer ?
#
loop_
_entity_poly.entity_id
_entity_poly.type
_entity_poly.pdbx_seq_one_letter_code
_entity_poly.pdbx_strand_id
1 'polypeptide(L)'
;MPIVLLGRLGVDNNYKNKKLSVALINVALEKSLEASKIIACRLLLVETTLDTKSYYLEKVNMGFEWFRDRKNSSILFIDLKKYEENLQ
;
A
#
# COMPACT_ATOMS: atom_id res chain seq x y z
N MET A 1 -8.36 13.31 9.26
CA MET A 1 -8.37 11.84 9.43
C MET A 1 -6.93 11.35 9.34
N PRO A 2 -6.41 10.61 10.32
CA PRO A 2 -5.03 10.11 10.28
C PRO A 2 -4.86 9.07 9.17
N ILE A 3 -3.73 9.14 8.46
CA ILE A 3 -3.37 8.21 7.39
C ILE A 3 -1.91 7.78 7.57
N VAL A 4 -1.59 6.56 7.15
CA VAL A 4 -0.21 6.12 6.99
C VAL A 4 0.18 6.30 5.54
N LEU A 5 1.31 6.95 5.28
CA LEU A 5 1.83 7.16 3.93
C LEU A 5 3.02 6.22 3.70
N LEU A 6 2.90 5.31 2.73
CA LEU A 6 4.05 4.59 2.18
C LEU A 6 4.83 5.54 1.27
N GLY A 7 5.72 6.34 1.87
CA GLY A 7 6.40 7.43 1.16
C GLY A 7 7.35 6.95 0.06
N ARG A 8 8.10 5.87 0.32
CA ARG A 8 9.03 5.27 -0.64
C ARG A 8 9.13 3.77 -0.40
N LEU A 9 9.25 3.02 -1.49
CA LEU A 9 9.54 1.60 -1.48
C LEU A 9 10.58 1.33 -2.57
N GLY A 10 11.67 0.65 -2.20
CA GLY A 10 12.73 0.28 -3.12
C GLY A 10 13.23 -1.12 -2.82
N VAL A 11 13.54 -1.88 -3.87
CA VAL A 11 14.21 -3.18 -3.79
C VAL A 11 15.41 -3.13 -4.70
N ASP A 12 16.55 -3.57 -4.20
CA ASP A 12 17.78 -3.66 -4.98
C ASP A 12 17.58 -4.56 -6.21
N ASN A 13 18.15 -4.15 -7.35
CA ASN A 13 17.98 -4.82 -8.63
C ASN A 13 18.42 -6.29 -8.62
N ASN A 14 19.42 -6.65 -7.80
CA ASN A 14 19.92 -8.01 -7.64
C ASN A 14 18.90 -8.94 -6.94
N TYR A 15 17.84 -8.36 -6.37
CA TYR A 15 16.79 -9.07 -5.67
C TYR A 15 15.42 -8.92 -6.34
N LYS A 16 15.40 -8.42 -7.59
CA LYS A 16 14.19 -8.46 -8.43
C LYS A 16 13.65 -9.89 -8.52
N ASN A 17 12.33 -10.02 -8.57
CA ASN A 17 11.58 -11.27 -8.65
C ASN A 17 11.65 -12.20 -7.41
N LYS A 18 12.36 -11.81 -6.33
CA LYS A 18 12.37 -12.57 -5.06
C LYS A 18 11.20 -12.24 -4.14
N LYS A 19 10.14 -11.62 -4.67
CA LYS A 19 8.94 -11.17 -3.92
C LYS A 19 9.22 -10.21 -2.74
N LEU A 20 10.43 -9.65 -2.64
CA LEU A 20 10.79 -8.75 -1.53
C LEU A 20 9.93 -7.49 -1.48
N SER A 21 9.55 -6.92 -2.62
CA SER A 21 8.67 -5.75 -2.66
C SER A 21 7.30 -6.04 -2.04
N VAL A 22 6.76 -7.22 -2.30
CA VAL A 22 5.49 -7.68 -1.70
C VAL A 22 5.65 -7.89 -0.20
N ALA A 23 6.74 -8.52 0.24
CA ALA A 23 7.02 -8.71 1.67
C ALA A 23 7.14 -7.38 2.42
N LEU A 24 7.82 -6.39 1.85
CA LEU A 24 7.95 -5.05 2.44
C LEU A 24 6.61 -4.30 2.51
N ILE A 25 5.76 -4.43 1.48
CA ILE A 25 4.41 -3.87 1.50
C ILE A 25 3.58 -4.55 2.60
N ASN A 26 3.70 -5.86 2.77
CA ASN A 26 3.01 -6.58 3.85
C ASN A 26 3.43 -6.06 5.24
N VAL A 27 4.74 -5.86 5.46
CA VAL A 27 5.23 -5.26 6.73
C VAL A 27 4.66 -3.86 6.93
N ALA A 28 4.61 -3.04 5.88
CA ALA A 28 4.02 -1.70 5.97
C ALA A 28 2.52 -1.77 6.30
N LEU A 29 1.78 -2.73 5.74
CA LEU A 29 0.36 -2.96 6.02
C LEU A 29 0.13 -3.41 7.46
N GLU A 30 0.88 -4.40 7.94
CA GLU A 30 0.81 -4.88 9.33
C GLU A 30 1.06 -3.73 10.31
N LYS A 31 2.11 -2.94 10.09
CA LYS A 31 2.41 -1.77 10.93
C LYS A 31 1.35 -0.68 10.84
N SER A 32 0.70 -0.54 9.69
CA SER A 32 -0.42 0.38 9.53
C SER A 32 -1.66 -0.08 10.31
N LEU A 33 -1.94 -1.39 10.31
CA LEU A 33 -3.03 -1.98 11.10
C LEU A 33 -2.78 -1.85 12.61
N GLU A 34 -1.54 -2.09 13.07
CA GLU A 34 -1.15 -1.83 14.46
C GLU A 34 -1.39 -0.36 14.84
N ALA A 35 -0.94 0.58 14.01
CA ALA A 35 -1.18 2.01 14.23
C ALA A 35 -2.67 2.36 14.23
N SER A 36 -3.47 1.76 13.35
CA SER A 36 -4.91 1.97 13.25
C SER A 36 -5.62 1.71 14.58
N LYS A 37 -5.21 0.66 15.31
CA LYS A 37 -5.78 0.30 16.62
C LYS A 37 -5.51 1.33 17.72
N ILE A 38 -4.43 2.11 17.60
CA ILE A 38 -3.99 3.07 18.62
C ILE A 38 -4.53 4.46 18.32
N ILE A 39 -4.44 4.90 17.06
CA ILE A 39 -4.72 6.28 16.65
C ILE A 39 -5.88 6.42 15.66
N ALA A 40 -6.61 5.34 15.38
CA ALA A 40 -7.73 5.30 14.44
C ALA A 40 -7.35 5.79 13.03
N CYS A 41 -6.19 5.38 12.51
CA CYS A 41 -5.81 5.69 11.13
C CYS A 41 -6.62 4.84 10.13
N ARG A 42 -7.15 5.48 9.09
CA ARG A 42 -8.13 4.82 8.20
C ARG A 42 -7.49 4.19 6.97
N LEU A 43 -6.39 4.76 6.48
CA LEU A 43 -5.83 4.45 5.17
C LEU A 43 -4.33 4.19 5.27
N LEU A 44 -3.86 3.17 4.54
CA LEU A 44 -2.48 3.10 4.05
C LEU A 44 -2.47 3.63 2.62
N LEU A 45 -1.85 4.78 2.41
CA LEU A 45 -1.82 5.49 1.12
C LEU A 45 -0.46 5.36 0.45
N VAL A 46 -0.46 5.21 -0.87
CA VAL A 46 0.75 5.25 -1.70
C VAL A 46 0.53 6.18 -2.89
N GLU A 47 1.52 7.02 -3.16
CA GLU A 47 1.63 7.74 -4.43
C GLU A 47 2.66 7.00 -5.29
N THR A 48 2.22 6.56 -6.47
CA THR A 48 3.03 5.74 -7.38
C THR A 48 3.06 6.38 -8.77
N THR A 49 4.01 6.01 -9.63
CA THR A 49 3.99 6.45 -11.03
C THR A 49 2.83 5.78 -11.78
N LEU A 50 2.37 6.38 -12.87
CA LEU A 50 1.33 5.79 -13.70
C LEU A 50 1.73 4.38 -14.19
N ASP A 51 2.99 4.20 -14.58
CA ASP A 51 3.53 2.91 -15.06
C ASP A 51 3.56 1.83 -13.97
N THR A 52 3.70 2.24 -12.70
CA THR A 52 3.78 1.31 -11.55
C THR A 52 2.41 1.11 -10.90
N LYS A 53 1.35 1.76 -11.39
CA LYS A 53 -0.02 1.65 -10.85
C LYS A 53 -0.52 0.19 -10.89
N SER A 54 -0.41 -0.47 -12.05
CA SER A 54 -0.85 -1.85 -12.23
C SER A 54 -0.10 -2.83 -11.34
N TYR A 55 1.16 -2.55 -10.99
CA TYR A 55 1.92 -3.38 -10.06
C TYR A 55 1.19 -3.51 -8.71
N TYR A 56 0.71 -2.41 -8.14
CA TYR A 56 0.00 -2.43 -6.85
C TYR A 56 -1.39 -3.07 -6.97
N LEU A 57 -2.14 -2.74 -8.03
CA LEU A 57 -3.52 -3.20 -8.20
C LEU A 57 -3.60 -4.69 -8.58
N GLU A 58 -2.70 -5.17 -9.42
CA GLU A 58 -2.81 -6.50 -10.04
C GLU A 58 -1.79 -7.51 -9.50
N LYS A 59 -0.54 -7.07 -9.27
CA LYS A 59 0.55 -7.99 -8.88
C LYS A 59 0.70 -8.14 -7.38
N VAL A 60 0.59 -7.04 -6.64
CA VAL A 60 0.59 -7.06 -5.17
C VAL A 60 -0.74 -7.61 -4.68
N ASN A 61 -1.86 -7.09 -5.22
CA ASN A 61 -3.22 -7.55 -4.92
C ASN A 61 -3.52 -7.73 -3.42
N MET A 62 -3.08 -6.78 -2.60
CA MET A 62 -3.29 -6.74 -1.14
C MET A 62 -4.49 -5.87 -0.74
N GLY A 63 -5.44 -5.67 -1.65
CA GLY A 63 -6.59 -4.79 -1.40
C GLY A 63 -6.33 -3.30 -1.64
N PHE A 64 -5.34 -2.95 -2.47
CA PHE A 64 -5.20 -1.58 -2.95
C PHE A 64 -6.38 -1.19 -3.84
N GLU A 65 -6.97 -0.05 -3.53
CA GLU A 65 -8.01 0.60 -4.30
C GLU A 65 -7.45 1.87 -4.96
N TRP A 66 -7.93 2.15 -6.17
CA TRP A 66 -7.57 3.37 -6.89
C TRP A 66 -8.40 4.54 -6.39
N PHE A 67 -7.74 5.68 -6.10
CA PHE A 67 -8.41 6.92 -5.71
C PHE A 67 -8.52 7.91 -6.88
N ARG A 68 -7.37 8.35 -7.39
CA ARG A 68 -7.30 9.29 -8.53
C ARG A 68 -5.93 9.27 -9.18
N ASP A 69 -5.90 9.68 -10.44
CA ASP A 69 -4.66 9.96 -11.15
C ASP A 69 -4.34 11.47 -11.11
N ARG A 70 -3.05 11.78 -11.21
CA ARG A 70 -2.47 13.11 -11.40
C ARG A 70 -1.66 13.09 -12.70
N LYS A 71 -1.04 14.23 -13.05
CA LYS A 71 -0.29 14.39 -14.31
C LYS A 71 0.69 13.23 -14.57
N ASN A 72 1.48 12.83 -13.56
CA ASN A 72 2.53 11.80 -13.69
C ASN A 72 2.47 10.72 -12.60
N SER A 73 1.45 10.74 -11.74
CA SER A 73 1.33 9.83 -10.59
C SER A 73 -0.10 9.35 -10.40
N SER A 74 -0.27 8.26 -9.65
CA SER A 74 -1.55 7.74 -9.21
C SER A 74 -1.54 7.61 -7.69
N ILE A 75 -2.67 7.92 -7.06
CA ILE A 75 -2.88 7.72 -5.63
C ILE A 75 -3.71 6.46 -5.45
N LEU A 76 -3.15 5.51 -4.70
CA LEU A 76 -3.80 4.27 -4.30
C LEU A 76 -3.86 4.20 -2.78
N PHE A 77 -4.80 3.44 -2.24
CA PHE A 77 -4.92 3.24 -0.80
C PHE A 77 -5.43 1.85 -0.45
N ILE A 78 -5.13 1.40 0.77
CA ILE A 78 -5.85 0.30 1.43
C ILE A 78 -6.68 0.90 2.54
N ASP A 79 -7.98 0.60 2.56
CA ASP A 79 -8.84 0.92 3.70
C ASP A 79 -8.57 -0.08 4.83
N LEU A 80 -7.93 0.39 5.90
CA LEU A 80 -7.44 -0.47 6.98
C LEU A 80 -8.56 -1.11 7.79
N LYS A 81 -9.71 -0.43 7.94
CA LYS A 81 -10.85 -1.00 8.66
C LYS A 81 -11.51 -2.08 7.82
N LYS A 82 -11.79 -1.77 6.54
CA LYS A 82 -12.37 -2.74 5.61
C LYS A 82 -11.45 -3.96 5.45
N TYR A 83 -10.14 -3.73 5.42
CA TYR A 83 -9.16 -4.81 5.35
C TYR A 83 -9.21 -5.70 6.59
N GLU A 84 -9.24 -5.14 7.80
CA GLU A 84 -9.37 -5.91 9.03
C GLU A 84 -10.71 -6.66 9.13
N GLU A 85 -11.81 -6.04 8.73
CA GLU A 85 -13.15 -6.68 8.69
C GLU A 85 -13.19 -7.91 7.76
N ASN A 86 -12.37 -7.94 6.69
CA ASN A 86 -12.29 -9.07 5.77
C ASN A 86 -11.33 -10.19 6.23
N LEU A 87 -10.52 -9.96 7.27
CA LEU A 87 -9.61 -10.97 7.84
C LEU A 87 -10.28 -11.83 8.92
N GLN A 88 -11.41 -11.37 9.46
CA GLN A 88 -12.21 -12.05 10.49
C GLN A 88 -13.26 -12.95 9.86
#